data_AF-A0A397VV53-F1
#
_entry.id   AF-A0A397VV53-F1
#
_cell.length_a   1.000
_cell.length_b   1.000
_cell.length_c   1.000
_cell.angle_alpha   90.00
_cell.angle_beta   90.00
_cell.angle_gamma   90.00
#
_symmetry.space_group_name_H-M   'P 1'
#
loop_
_entity.id
_entity.type
_entity.pdbx_description
1 polymer ?
#
loop_
_entity_poly.entity_id
_entity_poly.type
_entity_poly.pdbx_seq_one_letter_code
_entity_poly.pdbx_strand_id
1 'polypeptide(L)'
;RVAPKGSNVDIVCQTTGDPVAGKNIWDKLADGSFCFDAFVDGAIGLSRCDSPPSSNPPPTNPPPASANNGKINDEGLNLVKEFEGFNANFKGDLGGHSTIGYGHNCDADPNKCKDIHPPITRAQGEVILRNDLIPKENCVKKLTTANIDSNKFSALVSFAFNLGCGAYEKSSLRQKLNAGDIKGAANEF
;
A
#
# COMPACT_ATOMS: atom_id res chain seq x y z
N ARG A 1 -20.09 20.65 3.46
CA ARG A 1 -20.59 20.79 2.07
C ARG A 1 -21.96 20.13 2.02
N VAL A 2 -22.96 20.71 1.34
CA VAL A 2 -24.29 20.10 1.22
C VAL A 2 -24.36 19.38 -0.12
N ALA A 3 -24.45 18.06 -0.10
CA ALA A 3 -24.76 17.30 -1.31
C ALA A 3 -26.26 17.46 -1.62
N PRO A 4 -26.66 17.68 -2.88
CA PRO A 4 -28.07 17.69 -3.26
C PRO A 4 -28.75 16.36 -2.90
N LYS A 5 -30.00 16.41 -2.45
CA LYS A 5 -30.80 15.21 -2.16
C LYS A 5 -30.87 14.31 -3.40
N GLY A 6 -30.59 13.01 -3.25
CA GLY A 6 -30.57 12.04 -4.34
C GLY A 6 -29.23 11.90 -5.07
N SER A 7 -28.17 12.56 -4.59
CA SER A 7 -26.81 12.31 -5.10
C SER A 7 -26.31 10.94 -4.65
N ASN A 8 -25.60 10.24 -5.54
CA ASN A 8 -24.84 9.05 -5.17
C ASN A 8 -23.56 9.46 -4.43
N VAL A 9 -23.24 8.77 -3.35
CA VAL A 9 -22.03 8.97 -2.55
C VAL A 9 -21.36 7.63 -2.29
N ASP A 10 -20.03 7.58 -2.42
CA ASP A 10 -19.25 6.38 -2.16
C ASP A 10 -18.77 6.40 -0.71
N ILE A 11 -19.34 5.53 0.13
CA ILE A 11 -18.96 5.40 1.53
C ILE A 11 -17.81 4.40 1.67
N VAL A 12 -16.76 4.80 2.39
CA VAL A 12 -15.56 4.00 2.65
C VAL A 12 -15.70 3.22 3.96
N CYS A 13 -16.08 3.90 5.03
CA CYS A 13 -16.13 3.33 6.38
C CYS A 13 -16.93 4.23 7.32
N GLN A 14 -17.29 3.71 8.49
CA GLN A 14 -18.00 4.45 9.54
C GLN A 14 -17.11 4.89 10.68
N THR A 15 -17.35 6.05 11.24
CA THR A 15 -16.73 6.52 12.49
C THR A 15 -17.78 7.12 13.41
N THR A 16 -17.37 7.49 14.62
CA THR A 16 -18.21 8.18 15.59
C THR A 16 -17.76 9.62 15.73
N GLY A 17 -18.70 10.55 15.73
CA GLY A 17 -18.45 11.98 15.87
C GLY A 17 -19.51 12.65 16.72
N ASP A 18 -19.61 13.97 16.61
CA ASP A 18 -20.61 14.75 17.35
C ASP A 18 -22.03 14.27 17.03
N PRO A 19 -22.90 14.14 18.05
CA PRO A 19 -24.24 13.63 17.86
C PRO A 19 -25.13 14.64 17.12
N VAL A 20 -25.86 14.15 16.13
CA VAL A 20 -26.88 14.91 15.39
C VAL A 20 -28.19 14.14 15.49
N ALA A 21 -29.27 14.78 15.93
CA ALA A 21 -30.59 14.14 16.05
C ALA A 21 -30.59 12.79 16.83
N GLY A 22 -29.75 12.68 17.87
CA GLY A 22 -29.71 11.50 18.74
C GLY A 22 -28.92 10.30 18.22
N LYS A 23 -28.28 10.39 17.03
CA LYS A 23 -27.27 9.40 16.58
C LYS A 23 -25.90 10.06 16.46
N ASN A 24 -24.84 9.27 16.51
CA ASN A 24 -23.45 9.75 16.47
C ASN A 24 -22.60 9.04 15.40
N ILE A 25 -23.24 8.38 14.44
CA ILE A 25 -22.56 7.63 13.37
C ILE A 25 -22.34 8.55 12.17
N TRP A 26 -21.10 8.57 11.68
CA TRP A 26 -20.66 9.34 10.53
C TRP A 26 -20.03 8.42 9.49
N ASP A 27 -20.42 8.58 8.24
CA ASP A 27 -19.87 7.90 7.08
C ASP A 27 -18.73 8.74 6.50
N LYS A 28 -17.55 8.12 6.31
CA LYS A 28 -16.45 8.72 5.57
C LYS A 28 -16.62 8.42 4.10
N LEU A 29 -16.62 9.46 3.27
CA LEU A 29 -16.72 9.35 1.83
C LEU A 29 -15.34 9.13 1.18
N ALA A 30 -15.34 8.62 -0.05
CA ALA A 30 -14.12 8.37 -0.83
C ALA A 30 -13.27 9.63 -1.07
N ASP A 31 -13.90 10.81 -1.08
CA ASP A 31 -13.21 12.11 -1.20
C ASP A 31 -12.61 12.62 0.14
N GLY A 32 -12.74 11.84 1.21
CA GLY A 32 -12.24 12.16 2.55
C GLY A 32 -13.18 13.05 3.37
N SER A 33 -14.31 13.48 2.82
CA SER A 33 -15.34 14.20 3.57
C SER A 33 -16.23 13.25 4.39
N PHE A 34 -17.06 13.81 5.26
CA PHE A 34 -17.95 13.03 6.12
C PHE A 34 -19.40 13.44 5.93
N CYS A 35 -20.30 12.45 5.87
CA CYS A 35 -21.73 12.66 5.95
C CYS A 35 -22.31 11.90 7.15
N PHE A 36 -23.43 12.38 7.66
CA PHE A 36 -24.08 11.72 8.79
C PHE A 36 -24.93 10.57 8.28
N ASP A 37 -24.82 9.40 8.93
CA ASP A 37 -25.39 8.12 8.49
C ASP A 37 -26.90 8.22 8.18
N ALA A 38 -27.64 9.01 8.96
CA ALA A 38 -29.07 9.18 8.76
C ALA A 38 -29.47 9.87 7.43
N PHE A 39 -28.53 10.41 6.67
CA PHE A 39 -28.78 11.04 5.36
C PHE A 39 -28.36 10.17 4.16
N VAL A 40 -27.82 8.98 4.39
CA VAL A 40 -27.47 8.04 3.31
C VAL A 40 -28.34 6.80 3.39
N ASP A 41 -28.97 6.45 2.27
CA ASP A 41 -29.80 5.25 2.19
C ASP A 41 -28.91 4.03 1.84
N GLY A 42 -29.05 2.94 2.59
CA GLY A 42 -28.34 1.67 2.31
C GLY A 42 -26.99 1.43 3.01
N ALA A 43 -26.53 2.30 3.92
CA ALA A 43 -25.24 2.18 4.63
C ALA A 43 -25.23 1.15 5.77
N ILE A 44 -25.76 -0.05 5.56
CA ILE A 44 -25.87 -1.09 6.60
C ILE A 44 -24.67 -2.04 6.57
N GLY A 45 -23.96 -2.17 7.70
CA GLY A 45 -22.91 -3.18 7.90
C GLY A 45 -21.51 -2.77 7.42
N LEU A 46 -21.23 -1.47 7.31
CA LEU A 46 -19.90 -0.96 6.96
C LEU A 46 -18.90 -1.15 8.11
N SER A 47 -17.63 -1.35 7.76
CA SER A 47 -16.53 -1.45 8.73
C SER A 47 -16.26 -0.09 9.38
N ARG A 48 -15.73 -0.10 10.61
CA ARG A 48 -15.29 1.14 11.24
C ARG A 48 -13.96 1.62 10.66
N CYS A 49 -13.85 2.92 10.42
CA CYS A 49 -12.60 3.58 10.02
C CYS A 49 -11.47 3.38 11.05
N ASP A 50 -11.86 3.09 12.29
CA ASP A 50 -10.95 2.90 13.43
C ASP A 50 -10.74 1.41 13.75
N SER A 51 -11.34 0.49 12.98
CA SER A 51 -11.09 -0.94 13.16
C SER A 51 -9.65 -1.26 12.71
N PRO A 52 -8.90 -2.09 13.46
CA PRO A 52 -7.66 -2.64 12.95
C PRO A 52 -7.96 -3.43 11.66
N PRO A 53 -7.09 -3.38 10.63
CA PRO A 53 -7.32 -4.08 9.39
C PRO A 53 -7.49 -5.59 9.67
N SER A 54 -8.61 -6.13 9.18
CA SER A 54 -8.93 -7.56 9.28
C SER A 54 -7.84 -8.38 8.57
N SER A 55 -7.34 -9.42 9.22
CA SER A 55 -6.27 -10.31 8.73
C SER A 55 -6.67 -11.20 7.55
N ASN A 56 -7.76 -10.89 6.84
CA ASN A 56 -8.17 -11.50 5.58
C ASN A 56 -9.25 -10.61 4.93
N PRO A 57 -8.92 -9.79 3.93
CA PRO A 57 -9.93 -9.09 3.15
C PRO A 57 -10.65 -10.09 2.21
N PRO A 58 -11.97 -9.96 2.00
CA PRO A 58 -12.68 -10.70 0.94
C PRO A 58 -12.05 -10.41 -0.43
N PRO A 59 -12.16 -11.31 -1.42
CA PRO A 59 -11.75 -11.00 -2.79
C PRO A 59 -12.71 -9.97 -3.38
N THR A 60 -12.47 -8.69 -3.11
CA THR A 60 -13.14 -7.58 -3.78
C THR A 60 -12.47 -7.41 -5.12
N ASN A 61 -13.25 -7.49 -6.20
CA ASN A 61 -12.79 -7.08 -7.53
C ASN A 61 -12.09 -5.72 -7.40
N PRO A 62 -10.85 -5.56 -7.91
CA PRO A 62 -10.12 -4.32 -7.73
C PRO A 62 -10.93 -3.15 -8.30
N PRO A 63 -10.88 -1.95 -7.69
CA PRO A 63 -11.31 -0.73 -8.34
C PRO A 63 -10.75 -0.66 -9.77
N PRO A 64 -11.46 -0.03 -10.74
CA PRO A 64 -10.95 0.12 -12.10
C PRO A 64 -9.53 0.67 -12.03
N ALA A 65 -8.59 -0.13 -12.53
CA ALA A 65 -7.22 0.00 -12.14
C ALA A 65 -6.65 1.33 -12.66
N SER A 66 -6.22 2.18 -11.74
CA SER A 66 -5.71 3.52 -12.05
C SER A 66 -4.48 3.42 -12.96
N ALA A 67 -4.33 4.40 -13.85
CA ALA A 67 -3.20 4.47 -14.78
C ALA A 67 -1.86 4.38 -14.01
N ASN A 68 -0.97 3.52 -14.49
CA ASN A 68 0.35 3.39 -13.91
C ASN A 68 1.19 4.65 -14.21
N ASN A 69 1.64 5.34 -13.16
CA ASN A 69 2.56 6.48 -13.24
C ASN A 69 4.02 6.10 -12.92
N GLY A 70 4.29 4.79 -12.83
CA GLY A 70 5.58 4.23 -12.45
C GLY A 70 5.87 4.35 -10.95
N LYS A 71 4.87 4.53 -10.10
CA LYS A 71 5.06 4.49 -8.66
C LYS A 71 4.16 3.44 -8.04
N ILE A 72 4.62 2.87 -6.94
CA ILE A 72 3.77 2.03 -6.11
C ILE A 72 2.57 2.88 -5.64
N ASN A 73 1.37 2.33 -5.74
CA ASN A 73 0.18 2.95 -5.17
C ASN A 73 0.11 2.73 -3.66
N ASP A 74 -0.86 3.36 -3.00
CA ASP A 74 -0.95 3.32 -1.55
C ASP A 74 -1.36 1.93 -1.04
N GLU A 75 -2.17 1.19 -1.80
CA GLU A 75 -2.55 -0.20 -1.49
C GLU A 75 -1.33 -1.13 -1.49
N GLY A 76 -0.52 -1.07 -2.56
CA GLY A 76 0.70 -1.87 -2.66
C GLY A 76 1.74 -1.49 -1.62
N LEU A 77 1.87 -0.19 -1.32
CA LEU A 77 2.76 0.25 -0.25
C LEU A 77 2.32 -0.26 1.12
N ASN A 78 1.01 -0.24 1.40
CA ASN A 78 0.48 -0.77 2.66
C ASN A 78 0.72 -2.27 2.76
N LEU A 79 0.56 -3.01 1.66
CA LEU A 79 0.86 -4.43 1.62
C LEU A 79 2.34 -4.73 1.95
N VAL A 80 3.28 -3.95 1.38
CA VAL A 80 4.71 -4.07 1.72
C VAL A 80 4.94 -3.79 3.21
N LYS A 81 4.35 -2.72 3.76
CA LYS A 81 4.49 -2.39 5.19
C LYS A 81 3.96 -3.51 6.10
N GLU A 82 2.87 -4.16 5.70
CA GLU A 82 2.27 -5.27 6.45
C GLU A 82 3.17 -6.50 6.47
N PHE A 83 3.74 -6.89 5.32
CA PHE A 83 4.65 -8.03 5.24
C PHE A 83 5.99 -7.80 5.96
N GLU A 84 6.56 -6.59 5.84
CA GLU A 84 7.86 -6.28 6.44
C GLU A 84 7.77 -6.02 7.95
N GLY A 85 6.64 -5.45 8.42
CA GLY A 85 6.49 -4.99 9.79
C GLY A 85 7.31 -3.73 10.10
N PHE A 86 6.99 -3.06 11.21
CA PHE A 86 7.62 -1.79 11.59
C PHE A 86 8.52 -1.91 12.82
N ASN A 87 9.75 -1.42 12.71
CA ASN A 87 10.69 -1.29 13.81
C ASN A 87 11.10 0.17 14.02
N ALA A 88 10.74 0.74 15.17
CA ALA A 88 11.09 2.12 15.52
C ALA A 88 12.59 2.30 15.83
N ASN A 89 13.27 1.23 16.27
CA ASN A 89 14.69 1.22 16.61
C ASN A 89 15.46 0.29 15.66
N PHE A 90 16.78 0.43 15.62
CA PHE A 90 17.63 -0.54 14.94
C PHE A 90 17.45 -1.94 15.57
N LYS A 91 17.27 -2.94 14.70
CA LYS A 91 17.11 -4.34 15.05
C LYS A 91 18.21 -5.15 14.39
N GLY A 92 18.94 -5.91 15.20
CA GLY A 92 20.06 -6.72 14.74
C GLY A 92 20.60 -7.69 15.79
N ASP A 93 21.05 -8.84 15.32
CA ASP A 93 21.72 -9.85 16.14
C ASP A 93 23.20 -9.50 16.36
N LEU A 94 23.81 -10.16 17.36
CA LEU A 94 25.22 -10.07 17.80
C LEU A 94 26.30 -10.20 16.69
N GLY A 95 25.90 -10.39 15.42
CA GLY A 95 26.74 -10.53 14.23
C GLY A 95 26.73 -9.35 13.24
N GLY A 96 26.06 -8.23 13.56
CA GLY A 96 26.28 -6.98 12.83
C GLY A 96 25.32 -6.69 11.67
N HIS A 97 24.04 -7.11 11.77
CA HIS A 97 23.02 -6.70 10.82
C HIS A 97 21.99 -5.75 11.40
N SER A 98 21.99 -4.46 11.04
CA SER A 98 21.05 -3.48 11.58
C SER A 98 19.95 -3.11 10.58
N THR A 99 18.69 -3.38 10.94
CA THR A 99 17.50 -2.98 10.18
C THR A 99 16.64 -1.97 10.96
N ILE A 100 15.97 -1.04 10.27
CA ILE A 100 15.05 -0.08 10.90
C ILE A 100 13.84 0.23 9.99
N GLY A 101 12.75 0.73 10.56
CA GLY A 101 11.54 1.03 9.81
C GLY A 101 10.90 -0.23 9.24
N TYR A 102 10.62 -0.23 7.95
CA TYR A 102 10.08 -1.37 7.20
C TYR A 102 11.20 -2.08 6.43
N GLY A 103 12.14 -2.69 7.17
CA GLY A 103 13.21 -3.49 6.57
C GLY A 103 14.40 -2.72 5.97
N HIS A 104 14.59 -1.44 6.31
CA HIS A 104 15.73 -0.67 5.81
C HIS A 104 17.05 -1.23 6.35
N ASN A 105 17.82 -1.88 5.48
CA ASN A 105 19.11 -2.49 5.81
C ASN A 105 20.25 -1.45 5.81
N CYS A 106 20.87 -1.25 6.98
CA CYS A 106 21.96 -0.31 7.21
C CYS A 106 23.35 -0.87 6.86
N ASP A 107 23.53 -2.18 6.75
CA ASP A 107 24.85 -2.78 6.51
C ASP A 107 25.19 -2.81 5.02
N ALA A 108 24.17 -2.68 4.17
CA ALA A 108 24.36 -2.58 2.73
C ALA A 108 25.19 -1.33 2.33
N ASP A 109 25.17 -0.28 3.15
CA ASP A 109 26.01 0.91 3.01
C ASP A 109 26.14 1.62 4.38
N PRO A 110 27.34 1.76 4.95
CA PRO A 110 27.56 2.44 6.24
C PRO A 110 27.02 3.88 6.29
N ASN A 111 26.88 4.56 5.15
CA ASN A 111 26.34 5.91 5.09
C ASN A 111 24.81 5.94 5.08
N LYS A 112 24.14 4.81 4.81
CA LYS A 112 22.70 4.75 4.57
C LYS A 112 21.89 5.14 5.80
N CYS A 113 22.41 4.84 6.99
CA CYS A 113 21.74 5.10 8.26
C CYS A 113 22.38 6.20 9.11
N LYS A 114 23.39 6.92 8.58
CA LYS A 114 24.16 7.92 9.35
C LYS A 114 23.29 9.06 9.89
N ASP A 115 22.26 9.44 9.13
CA ASP A 115 21.34 10.56 9.45
C ASP A 115 20.00 10.07 10.05
N ILE A 116 19.90 8.77 10.38
CA ILE A 116 18.71 8.20 11.00
C ILE A 116 18.90 8.23 12.52
N HIS A 117 17.99 8.92 13.21
CA HIS A 117 17.98 9.05 14.66
C HIS A 117 16.77 8.29 15.24
N PRO A 118 16.96 7.08 15.80
CA PRO A 118 15.89 6.34 16.45
C PRO A 118 15.50 6.94 17.83
N PRO A 119 14.27 6.69 18.32
CA PRO A 119 13.22 5.94 17.64
C PRO A 119 12.57 6.76 16.52
N ILE A 120 12.35 6.13 15.36
CA ILE A 120 11.61 6.74 14.26
C ILE A 120 10.11 6.48 14.39
N THR A 121 9.30 7.37 13.79
CA THR A 121 7.86 7.20 13.64
C THR A 121 7.52 6.34 12.42
N ARG A 122 6.29 5.80 12.35
CA ARG A 122 5.81 5.09 11.15
C ARG A 122 5.85 5.95 9.89
N ALA A 123 5.61 7.25 10.01
CA ALA A 123 5.69 8.20 8.91
C ALA A 123 7.14 8.36 8.41
N GLN A 124 8.11 8.49 9.30
CA GLN A 124 9.53 8.50 8.93
C GLN A 124 9.96 7.16 8.31
N GLY A 125 9.49 6.04 8.86
CA GLY A 125 9.71 4.71 8.29
C GLY A 125 9.14 4.56 6.89
N GLU A 126 7.96 5.13 6.62
CA GLU A 126 7.38 5.15 5.27
C GLU A 126 8.23 5.98 4.30
N VAL A 127 8.72 7.15 4.71
CA VAL A 127 9.61 7.96 3.86
C VAL A 127 10.86 7.16 3.49
N ILE A 128 11.46 6.47 4.45
CA ILE A 128 12.60 5.58 4.22
C ILE A 128 12.23 4.45 3.25
N LEU A 129 11.11 3.76 3.47
CA LEU A 129 10.63 2.70 2.60
C LEU A 129 10.40 3.18 1.17
N ARG A 130 9.74 4.33 0.98
CA ARG A 130 9.52 4.91 -0.35
C ARG A 130 10.86 5.20 -1.04
N ASN A 131 11.87 5.68 -0.32
CA ASN A 131 13.21 5.86 -0.88
C ASN A 131 13.87 4.54 -1.27
N ASP A 132 13.72 3.49 -0.46
CA ASP A 132 14.23 2.15 -0.77
C ASP A 132 13.53 1.52 -1.98
N LEU A 133 12.27 1.89 -2.24
CA LEU A 133 11.47 1.39 -3.37
C LEU A 133 11.82 2.06 -4.69
N ILE A 134 12.33 3.31 -4.71
CA ILE A 134 12.73 4.02 -5.95
C ILE A 134 13.56 3.16 -6.91
N PRO A 135 14.67 2.51 -6.50
CA PRO A 135 15.45 1.68 -7.41
C PRO A 135 14.65 0.47 -7.94
N LYS A 136 13.68 -0.05 -7.17
CA LYS A 136 12.83 -1.18 -7.57
C LYS A 136 11.76 -0.71 -8.57
N GLU A 137 11.12 0.42 -8.32
CA GLU A 137 10.20 1.07 -9.25
C GLU A 137 10.86 1.34 -10.61
N ASN A 138 12.07 1.90 -10.60
CA ASN A 138 12.81 2.20 -11.85
C ASN A 138 13.17 0.93 -12.63
N CYS A 139 13.56 -0.11 -11.91
CA CYS A 139 13.87 -1.42 -12.46
C CYS A 139 12.64 -2.10 -13.07
N VAL A 140 11.50 -2.12 -12.36
CA VAL A 140 10.23 -2.64 -12.89
C VAL A 140 9.78 -1.85 -14.11
N LYS A 141 9.84 -0.51 -14.06
CA LYS A 141 9.53 0.36 -15.22
C LYS A 141 10.38 0.01 -16.44
N LYS A 142 11.69 -0.18 -16.24
CA LYS A 142 12.63 -0.44 -17.33
C LYS A 142 12.40 -1.82 -17.97
N LEU A 143 12.08 -2.82 -17.15
CA LEU A 143 12.04 -4.22 -17.58
C LEU A 143 10.63 -4.69 -18.00
N THR A 144 9.58 -3.96 -17.65
CA THR A 144 8.19 -4.28 -18.03
C THR A 144 7.82 -3.55 -19.31
N THR A 145 7.54 -4.28 -20.38
CA THR A 145 7.08 -3.72 -21.66
C THR A 145 5.57 -3.81 -21.84
N ALA A 146 4.90 -4.66 -21.05
CA ALA A 146 3.45 -4.79 -21.09
C ALA A 146 2.76 -3.54 -20.53
N ASN A 147 1.63 -3.16 -21.14
CA ASN A 147 0.77 -2.13 -20.56
C ASN A 147 0.06 -2.72 -19.34
N ILE A 148 0.41 -2.23 -18.15
CA ILE A 148 -0.12 -2.69 -16.88
C ILE A 148 -0.68 -1.54 -16.08
N ASP A 149 -1.67 -1.85 -15.24
CA ASP A 149 -2.22 -0.89 -14.30
C ASP A 149 -1.36 -0.73 -13.04
N SER A 150 -1.73 0.24 -12.22
CA SER A 150 -1.04 0.56 -10.96
C SER A 150 -0.98 -0.61 -9.95
N ASN A 151 -1.99 -1.47 -9.89
CA ASN A 151 -2.00 -2.61 -8.98
C ASN A 151 -0.97 -3.67 -9.40
N LYS A 152 -0.97 -4.03 -10.69
CA LYS A 152 0.03 -4.95 -11.24
C LYS A 152 1.43 -4.38 -11.09
N PHE A 153 1.62 -3.09 -11.36
CA PHE A 153 2.92 -2.44 -11.17
C PHE A 153 3.39 -2.54 -9.72
N SER A 154 2.50 -2.26 -8.77
CA SER A 154 2.79 -2.31 -7.35
C SER A 154 3.15 -3.72 -6.87
N ALA A 155 2.46 -4.74 -7.38
CA ALA A 155 2.79 -6.15 -7.10
C ALA A 155 4.22 -6.50 -7.57
N LEU A 156 4.60 -6.08 -8.78
CA LEU A 156 5.95 -6.31 -9.31
C LEU A 156 7.02 -5.57 -8.51
N VAL A 157 6.72 -4.36 -8.03
CA VAL A 157 7.61 -3.59 -7.15
C VAL A 157 7.79 -4.31 -5.82
N SER A 158 6.73 -4.88 -5.23
CA SER A 158 6.80 -5.71 -4.02
C SER A 158 7.67 -6.95 -4.24
N PHE A 159 7.50 -7.65 -5.38
CA PHE A 159 8.34 -8.79 -5.75
C PHE A 159 9.81 -8.40 -5.88
N ALA A 160 10.10 -7.30 -6.58
CA ALA A 160 11.45 -6.79 -6.76
C ALA A 160 12.08 -6.24 -5.47
N PHE A 161 11.25 -5.81 -4.50
CA PHE A 161 11.72 -5.42 -3.17
C PHE A 161 12.22 -6.63 -2.39
N ASN A 162 11.47 -7.73 -2.41
CA ASN A 162 11.83 -8.95 -1.68
C ASN A 162 12.99 -9.72 -2.34
N LEU A 163 12.92 -9.98 -3.65
CA LEU A 163 13.88 -10.85 -4.36
C LEU A 163 14.97 -10.08 -5.12
N GLY A 164 14.82 -8.76 -5.24
CA GLY A 164 15.76 -7.90 -5.96
C GLY A 164 15.54 -7.86 -7.47
N CYS A 165 16.17 -6.86 -8.08
CA CYS A 165 16.03 -6.57 -9.51
C CYS A 165 16.62 -7.64 -10.44
N GLY A 166 17.73 -8.26 -10.05
CA GLY A 166 18.34 -9.33 -10.85
C GLY A 166 17.44 -10.57 -10.94
N ALA A 167 16.71 -10.89 -9.87
CA ALA A 167 15.73 -11.97 -9.88
C ALA A 167 14.54 -11.61 -10.77
N TYR A 168 13.99 -10.39 -10.63
CA TYR A 168 12.90 -9.92 -11.48
C TYR A 168 13.26 -9.94 -12.97
N GLU A 169 14.44 -9.45 -13.34
CA GLU A 169 14.95 -9.46 -14.72
C GLU A 169 15.00 -10.87 -15.32
N LYS A 170 15.36 -11.88 -14.54
CA LYS A 170 15.50 -13.26 -15.05
C LYS A 170 14.21 -14.07 -14.93
N SER A 171 13.19 -13.55 -14.23
CA SER A 171 11.99 -14.29 -13.87
C SER A 171 11.14 -14.73 -15.07
N SER A 172 10.57 -15.92 -14.95
CA SER A 172 9.44 -16.42 -15.78
C SER A 172 8.24 -15.48 -15.70
N LEU A 173 7.98 -14.91 -14.51
CA LEU A 173 6.97 -13.88 -14.26
C LEU A 173 7.06 -12.73 -15.27
N ARG A 174 8.21 -12.04 -15.35
CA ARG A 174 8.43 -10.93 -16.29
C ARG A 174 8.30 -11.37 -17.73
N GLN A 175 8.86 -12.53 -18.08
CA GLN A 175 8.82 -13.06 -19.45
C GLN A 175 7.38 -13.30 -19.92
N LYS A 176 6.56 -13.95 -19.09
CA LYS A 176 5.14 -14.20 -19.37
C LYS A 176 4.35 -12.89 -19.44
N LEU A 177 4.59 -11.98 -18.50
CA LEU A 177 3.91 -10.68 -18.47
C LEU A 177 4.18 -9.87 -19.75
N ASN A 178 5.45 -9.75 -20.16
CA ASN A 178 5.83 -9.02 -21.37
C ASN A 178 5.33 -9.69 -22.65
N ALA A 179 5.08 -11.00 -22.64
CA ALA A 179 4.41 -11.73 -23.72
C ALA A 179 2.88 -11.56 -23.71
N GLY A 180 2.31 -10.82 -22.75
CA GLY A 180 0.87 -10.62 -22.59
C GLY A 180 0.15 -11.74 -21.85
N ASP A 181 0.87 -12.77 -21.36
CA ASP A 181 0.31 -13.86 -20.57
C ASP A 181 0.14 -13.41 -19.10
N ILE A 182 -0.89 -12.60 -18.86
CA ILE A 182 -1.18 -12.04 -17.54
C ILE A 182 -1.49 -13.14 -16.51
N LYS A 183 -2.26 -14.16 -16.92
CA LYS A 183 -2.64 -15.27 -16.02
C LYS A 183 -1.43 -16.13 -15.68
N GLY A 184 -0.61 -16.49 -16.66
CA GLY A 184 0.59 -17.24 -16.42
C GLY A 184 1.62 -16.48 -15.60
N ALA A 185 1.73 -15.16 -15.77
CA ALA A 185 2.59 -14.33 -14.92
C ALA A 185 2.11 -14.28 -13.47
N ALA A 186 0.80 -14.22 -13.22
CA ALA A 186 0.25 -14.20 -11.87
C ALA A 186 0.58 -15.48 -11.07
N ASN A 187 0.75 -16.63 -11.74
CA ASN A 187 1.10 -17.91 -11.10
C ASN A 187 2.60 -18.02 -10.71
N GLU A 188 3.42 -17.02 -11.02
CA GLU A 188 4.88 -17.03 -10.77
C GLU A 188 5.32 -16.14 -9.60
N PHE A 189 4.35 -15.59 -8.85
CA PHE A 189 4.58 -14.91 -7.57
C PHE A 189 4.69 -15.94 -6.44
#